data_AF-A0A0D0L705-F1
#
_entry.id   AF-A0A0D0L705-F1
#
_cell.length_a   1.000
_cell.length_b   1.000
_cell.length_c   1.000
_cell.angle_alpha   90.00
_cell.angle_beta   90.00
_cell.angle_gamma   90.00
#
_symmetry.space_group_name_H-M   'P 1'
#
loop_
_entity.id
_entity.type
_entity.pdbx_description
1 polymer ?
#
loop_
_entity_poly.entity_id
_entity_poly.type
_entity_poly.pdbx_seq_one_letter_code
_entity_poly.pdbx_strand_id
1 'polypeptide(L)'
;MDQVTQQNAAMVEETNAAAATLAQETTRLRGLIEGFKLGGVAGRHNSVDTRHPGDKTTNRRFETANPGHRPVPSPAKQMPSKIAGRVGGGAAAESWEEF
;
A
#
# COMPACT_ATOMS: atom_id res chain seq x y z
N MET A 1 -46.35 -0.12 36.91
CA MET A 1 -45.99 0.99 36.00
C MET A 1 -44.58 0.83 35.41
N ASP A 2 -43.74 -0.08 35.92
CA ASP A 2 -42.33 -0.20 35.49
C ASP A 2 -42.08 -0.85 34.14
N GLN A 3 -42.96 -1.76 33.68
CA GLN A 3 -42.67 -2.58 32.49
C GLN A 3 -42.53 -1.75 31.21
N VAL A 4 -43.41 -0.76 31.01
CA VAL A 4 -43.36 0.11 29.83
C VAL A 4 -42.15 1.04 29.89
N THR A 5 -41.75 1.49 31.08
CA THR A 5 -40.54 2.31 31.27
C THR A 5 -39.27 1.51 30.96
N GLN A 6 -39.19 0.27 31.45
CA GLN A 6 -38.09 -0.64 31.13
C GLN A 6 -38.05 -0.98 29.64
N GLN A 7 -39.22 -1.20 29.02
CA GLN A 7 -39.32 -1.46 27.58
C GLN A 7 -38.90 -0.25 26.76
N ASN A 8 -39.30 0.96 27.15
CA ASN A 8 -38.89 2.18 26.48
C ASN A 8 -37.36 2.38 26.60
N ALA A 9 -36.77 2.11 27.77
CA ALA A 9 -35.32 2.17 27.97
C ALA A 9 -34.58 1.14 27.10
N ALA A 10 -35.04 -0.12 27.11
CA ALA A 10 -34.44 -1.18 26.30
C ALA A 10 -34.54 -0.88 24.79
N MET A 11 -35.70 -0.39 24.34
CA MET A 11 -35.92 0.00 22.95
C MET A 11 -35.00 1.15 22.52
N VAL A 12 -34.80 2.16 23.38
CA VAL A 12 -33.88 3.26 23.09
C VAL A 12 -32.43 2.76 23.01
N GLU A 13 -32.04 1.83 23.88
CA GLU A 13 -30.69 1.23 23.83
C GLU A 13 -30.47 0.41 22.56
N GLU A 14 -31.44 -0.44 22.19
CA GLU A 14 -31.41 -1.23 20.95
C GLU A 14 -31.35 -0.35 19.70
N THR A 15 -32.19 0.69 19.64
CA THR A 15 -32.19 1.63 18.49
C THR A 15 -30.91 2.44 18.40
N ASN A 16 -30.31 2.82 19.54
CA ASN A 16 -29.01 3.48 19.56
C ASN A 16 -27.88 2.54 19.10
N ALA A 17 -27.90 1.26 19.51
CA ALA A 17 -26.96 0.25 19.03
C ALA A 17 -27.10 0.00 17.52
N ALA A 18 -28.33 -0.07 17.02
CA ALA A 18 -28.61 -0.17 15.59
C ALA A 18 -28.10 1.07 14.83
N ALA A 19 -28.33 2.28 15.34
CA ALA A 19 -27.84 3.52 14.73
C ALA A 19 -26.30 3.57 14.67
N ALA A 20 -25.62 3.15 15.74
CA ALA A 20 -24.16 3.06 15.76
C ALA A 20 -23.64 2.06 14.69
N THR A 21 -24.33 0.94 14.52
CA THR A 21 -23.99 -0.07 13.50
C THR A 21 -24.18 0.48 12.09
N LEU A 22 -25.30 1.15 11.80
CA LEU A 22 -25.54 1.81 10.51
C LEU A 22 -24.48 2.88 10.18
N ALA A 23 -24.02 3.64 11.18
CA ALA A 23 -22.97 4.64 11.00
C ALA A 23 -21.62 3.99 10.61
N GLN A 24 -21.28 2.87 11.25
CA GLN A 24 -20.10 2.08 10.89
C GLN A 24 -20.19 1.51 9.48
N GLU A 25 -21.35 0.95 9.10
CA GLU A 25 -21.59 0.43 7.75
C GLU A 25 -21.47 1.53 6.68
N THR A 26 -22.03 2.71 6.95
CA THR A 26 -21.92 3.87 6.05
C THR A 26 -20.48 4.32 5.87
N THR A 27 -19.69 4.33 6.95
CA THR A 27 -18.25 4.65 6.89
C THR A 27 -17.49 3.61 6.07
N ARG A 28 -17.82 2.32 6.23
CA ARG A 28 -17.24 1.22 5.44
C ARG A 28 -17.59 1.36 3.96
N LEU A 29 -18.85 1.63 3.62
CA LEU A 29 -19.31 1.86 2.25
C LEU A 29 -18.57 3.05 1.62
N ARG A 30 -18.42 4.16 2.36
CA ARG A 30 -17.64 5.31 1.91
C ARG A 30 -16.19 4.94 1.61
N GLY A 31 -15.53 4.18 2.49
CA GLY A 31 -14.15 3.72 2.27
C GLY A 31 -14.00 2.84 1.03
N LEU A 32 -14.99 1.98 0.74
CA LEU A 32 -15.02 1.19 -0.50
C LEU A 32 -15.16 2.09 -1.72
N ILE A 33 -16.03 3.10 -1.66
CA ILE A 33 -16.25 4.06 -2.76
C ILE A 33 -14.99 4.90 -3.03
N GLU A 34 -14.24 5.31 -1.99
CA GLU A 34 -12.99 6.06 -2.13
C GLU A 34 -11.91 5.30 -2.91
N GLY A 35 -11.93 3.96 -2.88
CA GLY A 35 -11.04 3.12 -3.67
C GLY A 35 -11.34 3.12 -5.18
N PHE A 36 -12.56 3.51 -5.57
CA PHE A 36 -12.89 3.68 -6.97
C PHE A 36 -12.40 5.03 -7.46
N LYS A 37 -11.38 5.01 -8.34
CA LYS A 37 -11.00 6.19 -9.12
C LYS A 37 -12.12 6.50 -10.12
N LEU A 38 -13.10 7.31 -9.72
CA LEU A 38 -14.03 7.91 -10.67
C LEU A 38 -13.18 8.75 -11.64
N GLY A 39 -13.09 8.30 -12.89
CA GLY A 39 -12.42 9.02 -13.96
C GLY A 39 -13.16 10.31 -14.26
N GLY A 40 -12.90 11.34 -13.45
CA GLY A 40 -13.55 12.64 -13.57
C GLY A 40 -13.62 13.39 -12.26
N VAL A 41 -12.66 14.29 -12.05
CA VAL A 41 -12.81 15.51 -11.23
C VAL A 41 -13.06 15.30 -9.73
N ALA A 42 -12.03 14.87 -8.99
CA ALA A 42 -11.90 15.27 -7.58
C ALA A 42 -10.44 15.23 -7.14
N GLY A 43 -9.83 16.42 -7.08
CA GLY A 43 -8.78 16.78 -6.14
C GLY A 43 -7.52 15.92 -6.16
N ARG A 44 -6.44 16.49 -6.70
CA ARG A 44 -5.08 16.21 -6.24
C ARG A 44 -5.06 16.38 -4.72
N HIS A 45 -5.29 15.31 -3.95
CA HIS A 45 -4.85 15.29 -2.57
C HIS A 45 -3.33 15.32 -2.63
N ASN A 46 -2.78 16.51 -2.46
CA ASN A 46 -1.37 16.69 -2.19
C ASN A 46 -1.18 16.04 -0.83
N SER A 47 -0.83 14.75 -0.81
CA SER A 47 -0.38 14.07 0.40
C SER A 47 0.85 14.84 0.83
N VAL A 48 0.68 15.69 1.84
CA VAL A 48 1.77 16.43 2.45
C VAL A 48 2.69 15.37 3.02
N ASP A 49 3.80 15.19 2.33
CA ASP A 49 4.89 14.32 2.71
C ASP A 49 5.53 14.96 3.93
N THR A 50 5.09 14.56 5.13
CA THR A 50 5.86 14.79 6.36
C THR A 50 7.09 13.89 6.26
N ARG A 51 8.07 14.38 5.49
CA ARG A 51 9.35 13.72 5.24
C ARG A 51 10.03 13.42 6.57
N HIS A 52 10.06 12.15 6.94
CA HIS A 52 11.03 11.65 7.92
C HIS A 52 12.37 11.50 7.18
N PRO A 53 13.44 12.24 7.55
CA PRO A 53 14.74 12.09 6.92
C PRO A 53 15.37 10.78 7.39
N GLY A 54 15.06 9.66 6.73
CA GLY A 54 15.66 8.37 7.08
C GLY A 54 15.13 7.16 6.33
N ASP A 55 13.92 7.20 5.78
CA ASP A 55 13.34 6.02 5.15
C ASP A 55 13.69 5.94 3.65
N LYS A 56 14.75 5.19 3.33
CA LYS A 56 15.13 4.81 1.96
C LYS A 56 14.42 3.53 1.50
N THR A 57 13.25 3.19 2.06
CA THR A 57 12.43 2.15 1.46
C THR A 57 11.70 2.73 0.25
N THR A 58 11.91 2.05 -0.88
CA THR A 58 11.48 2.47 -2.20
C THR A 58 9.96 2.54 -2.29
N ASN A 59 9.41 3.73 -2.08
CA ASN A 59 8.01 4.03 -2.30
C ASN A 59 7.74 4.07 -3.82
N ARG A 60 7.73 2.90 -4.47
CA ARG A 60 7.36 2.78 -5.88
C ARG A 60 5.85 2.97 -5.98
N ARG A 61 5.45 4.21 -6.24
CA ARG A 61 4.07 4.53 -6.62
C ARG A 61 3.75 3.80 -7.92
N PHE A 62 2.63 3.07 -7.93
CA PHE A 62 2.11 2.46 -9.14
C PHE A 62 1.56 3.55 -10.07
N GLU A 63 2.14 3.68 -11.25
CA GLU A 63 1.72 4.63 -12.29
C GLU A 63 1.01 3.89 -13.44
N THR A 64 0.05 4.55 -14.08
CA THR A 64 -0.61 4.06 -15.29
C THR A 64 0.37 4.04 -16.46
N ALA A 65 0.47 2.91 -17.18
CA ALA A 65 1.43 2.73 -18.27
C ALA A 65 1.24 3.79 -19.38
N ASN A 66 2.31 4.53 -19.67
CA ASN A 66 2.39 5.50 -20.77
C ASN A 66 3.18 4.88 -21.94
N PRO A 67 2.81 5.10 -23.22
CA PRO A 67 3.55 4.61 -24.39
C PRO A 67 5.06 4.93 -24.44
N GLY A 68 5.55 5.90 -23.64
CA GLY A 68 6.98 6.16 -23.49
C GLY A 68 7.73 5.19 -22.56
N HIS A 69 7.04 4.27 -21.89
CA HIS A 69 7.64 3.36 -20.92
C HIS A 69 8.46 2.27 -21.63
N ARG A 70 9.78 2.44 -21.66
CA ARG A 70 10.72 1.48 -22.20
C ARG A 70 11.24 0.56 -21.09
N PRO A 71 11.47 -0.74 -21.37
CA PRO A 71 12.09 -1.64 -20.40
C PRO A 71 13.44 -1.08 -19.92
N VAL A 72 13.54 -0.76 -18.64
CA VAL A 72 14.83 -0.42 -18.01
C VAL A 72 15.52 -1.71 -17.56
N PRO A 73 16.84 -1.85 -17.78
CA PRO A 73 17.57 -3.05 -17.38
C PRO A 73 17.55 -3.20 -15.86
N SER A 74 17.18 -4.38 -15.39
CA SER A 74 17.18 -4.72 -13.96
C SER A 74 18.58 -4.53 -13.35
N PRO A 75 18.71 -3.92 -12.16
CA PRO A 75 19.97 -3.82 -11.43
C PRO A 75 20.66 -5.17 -11.21
N ALA A 76 19.91 -6.28 -11.13
CA ALA A 76 20.45 -7.63 -11.02
C ALA A 76 21.31 -8.03 -12.23
N LYS A 77 20.94 -7.58 -13.43
CA LYS A 77 21.73 -7.84 -14.65
C LYS A 77 23.02 -7.02 -14.72
N GLN A 78 23.16 -5.98 -13.88
CA GLN A 78 24.38 -5.16 -13.78
C GLN A 78 25.38 -5.67 -12.74
N MET A 79 24.97 -6.61 -11.87
CA MET A 79 25.83 -7.18 -10.84
C MET A 79 27.06 -7.94 -11.40
N PRO A 80 26.95 -8.83 -12.42
CA PRO A 80 28.11 -9.57 -12.91
C PRO A 80 29.20 -8.66 -13.50
N SER A 81 28.83 -7.59 -14.21
CA SER A 81 29.80 -6.61 -14.74
C SER A 81 30.50 -5.81 -13.64
N LYS A 82 29.82 -5.52 -12.52
CA LYS A 82 30.42 -4.84 -11.36
C LYS A 82 31.35 -5.75 -10.56
N ILE A 83 31.10 -7.06 -10.53
CA ILE A 83 31.98 -8.03 -9.88
C ILE A 83 33.20 -8.30 -10.78
N ALA A 84 33.00 -8.44 -12.10
CA ALA A 84 34.09 -8.63 -13.06
C ALA A 84 35.06 -7.44 -13.09
N GLY A 85 34.58 -6.19 -12.98
CA GLY A 85 35.45 -5.01 -12.86
C GLY A 85 36.21 -4.89 -11.54
N ARG A 86 35.90 -5.74 -10.55
CA ARG A 86 36.56 -5.81 -9.23
C ARG A 86 37.42 -7.06 -9.06
N VAL A 87 37.18 -8.10 -9.87
CA VAL A 87 37.93 -9.38 -9.90
C VAL A 87 39.06 -9.34 -10.95
N GLY A 88 39.60 -8.15 -11.23
CA GLY A 88 40.91 -8.00 -11.88
C GLY A 88 42.07 -8.34 -10.94
N GLY A 89 41.97 -9.44 -10.19
CA GLY A 89 43.00 -9.90 -9.26
C GLY A 89 42.47 -10.99 -8.31
N GLY A 90 42.66 -12.26 -8.68
CA GLY A 90 42.48 -13.37 -7.75
C GLY A 90 41.89 -14.63 -8.39
N ALA A 91 42.78 -15.54 -8.79
CA ALA A 91 42.48 -16.89 -9.24
C ALA A 91 41.65 -17.68 -8.21
N ALA A 92 40.49 -18.18 -8.60
CA ALA A 92 39.70 -19.14 -7.81
C ALA A 92 38.74 -19.96 -8.69
N ALA A 93 39.12 -20.24 -9.94
CA ALA A 93 38.31 -21.04 -10.88
C ALA A 93 39.02 -22.31 -11.38
N GLU A 94 40.17 -22.67 -10.82
CA GLU A 94 40.96 -23.86 -11.22
C GLU A 94 40.79 -25.04 -10.25
N SER A 95 39.96 -24.92 -9.21
CA SER A 95 39.85 -25.95 -8.15
C SER A 95 38.69 -26.93 -8.32
N TRP A 96 38.01 -26.96 -9.48
CA TRP A 96 36.84 -27.82 -9.72
C TRP A 96 37.04 -28.86 -10.84
N GLU A 97 38.29 -29.13 -11.24
CA GLU A 97 38.63 -30.17 -12.24
C GLU A 97 39.22 -31.45 -11.64
N GLU A 98 39.17 -31.63 -10.32
CA GLU A 98 39.56 -32.88 -9.68
C GLU A 98 38.56 -33.26 -8.58
N PHE A 99 37.37 -33.72 -8.97
CA PHE A 99 36.54 -34.74 -8.30
C PHE A 99 35.37 -35.18 -9.19
#